data_AF-A0A1Q7YJE7-F1
#
_entry.id   AF-A0A1Q7YJE7-F1
#
_cell.length_a   1.000
_cell.length_b   1.000
_cell.length_c   1.000
_cell.angle_alpha   90.00
_cell.angle_beta   90.00
_cell.angle_gamma   90.00
#
_symmetry.space_group_name_H-M   'P 1'
#
loop_
_entity.id
_entity.type
_entity.pdbx_description
1 polymer ?
#
loop_
_entity_poly.entity_id
_entity_poly.type
_entity_poly.pdbx_seq_one_letter_code
_entity_poly.pdbx_strand_id
1 'polypeptide(L)'
;MRIIRRFIAASVFLSLLLASVTASADTFTMNESFLRTMFQSQTIQPVFRVRMNHNGPLHSLDTDCEMHMAGTVLNANLGTPSAIVVEFPNWCKFNPQGQLGQSFNSLSGIWNSFFTGNVQNKNCDVKGFLRIFCEHCQGSGGASNPNHAYEYHPALSMTCAGETFSFGDMLRSFPNLRHISPSTASQCIRERKLEVRFKNNRYEFRESGGGTCGNFAVVRINSINMDWSFALDGGHYTFADVTAHGQHGGLGIYTLSGSDPDTWLGQAIGQGGLNQSKVMHGVFTYDWESIIGTLIDEQGNFLRPSQWTEVEFPLALIAYGETSETP
;
A
#
# COMPACT_ATOMS: atom_id res chain seq x y z
N MET A 1 20.41 13.75 5.18
CA MET A 1 19.26 14.62 4.90
C MET A 1 19.49 15.29 3.55
N ARG A 2 19.02 14.70 2.45
CA ARG A 2 19.18 15.29 1.11
C ARG A 2 17.87 15.98 0.74
N ILE A 3 17.99 17.25 0.41
CA ILE A 3 16.93 18.17 0.03
C ILE A 3 16.36 17.70 -1.32
N ILE A 4 15.06 17.37 -1.34
CA ILE A 4 14.30 17.09 -2.55
C ILE A 4 14.29 18.37 -3.38
N ARG A 5 15.01 18.38 -4.51
CA ARG A 5 15.01 19.51 -5.44
C ARG A 5 13.76 19.42 -6.30
N ARG A 6 12.80 20.32 -6.08
CA ARG A 6 11.61 20.46 -6.93
C ARG A 6 11.90 21.31 -8.16
N PHE A 7 11.36 20.88 -9.30
CA PHE A 7 11.16 21.74 -10.46
C PHE A 7 9.81 22.46 -10.31
N ILE A 8 9.82 23.78 -10.45
CA ILE A 8 8.60 24.61 -10.48
C ILE A 8 8.14 24.68 -11.93
N ALA A 9 7.01 24.06 -12.27
CA ALA A 9 6.30 24.34 -13.50
C ALA A 9 5.44 25.59 -13.33
N ALA A 10 5.69 26.63 -14.13
CA ALA A 10 4.91 27.86 -14.11
C ALA A 10 3.56 27.66 -14.84
N SER A 11 2.46 27.69 -14.10
CA SER A 11 1.10 27.60 -14.67
C SER A 11 0.50 28.98 -14.89
N VAL A 12 0.11 29.24 -16.14
CA VAL A 12 -0.66 30.41 -16.57
C VAL A 12 -2.10 30.28 -16.07
N PHE A 13 -2.58 31.29 -15.34
CA PHE A 13 -3.96 31.40 -14.87
C PHE A 13 -4.91 31.63 -16.05
N LEU A 14 -5.88 30.72 -16.23
CA LEU A 14 -7.08 31.00 -17.00
C LEU A 14 -8.31 30.71 -16.12
N SER A 15 -8.97 31.77 -15.68
CA SER A 15 -10.19 31.73 -14.87
C SER A 15 -11.38 31.26 -15.72
N LEU A 16 -12.04 30.16 -15.34
CA LEU A 16 -13.39 29.85 -15.80
C LEU A 16 -14.25 29.18 -14.72
N LEU A 17 -15.41 29.82 -14.51
CA LEU A 17 -16.68 29.40 -13.91
C LEU A 17 -16.68 28.33 -12.80
N LEU A 18 -17.02 28.78 -11.59
CA LEU A 18 -17.46 27.98 -10.45
C LEU A 18 -18.78 27.27 -10.77
N ALA A 19 -18.69 26.00 -11.18
CA ALA A 19 -19.73 25.04 -10.81
C ALA A 19 -19.63 24.84 -9.29
N SER A 20 -20.76 24.95 -8.58
CA SER A 20 -20.88 24.57 -7.18
C SER A 20 -20.66 23.06 -7.05
N VAL A 21 -19.39 22.65 -7.04
CA VAL A 21 -18.97 21.32 -6.64
C VAL A 21 -19.36 21.21 -5.17
N THR A 22 -20.41 20.44 -4.88
CA THR A 22 -20.65 19.94 -3.53
C THR A 22 -19.33 19.40 -3.03
N ALA A 23 -18.74 20.04 -2.02
CA ALA A 23 -17.47 19.63 -1.47
C ALA A 23 -17.59 18.14 -1.12
N SER A 24 -16.90 17.28 -1.86
CA SER A 24 -16.82 15.86 -1.52
C SER A 24 -16.39 15.77 -0.07
N ALA A 25 -17.10 14.97 0.71
CA ALA A 25 -16.68 14.62 2.07
C ALA A 25 -15.26 14.02 2.00
N ASP A 26 -14.50 14.20 3.08
CA ASP A 26 -13.24 13.49 3.24
C ASP A 26 -13.48 11.97 3.22
N THR A 27 -12.61 11.26 2.52
CA THR A 27 -12.66 9.81 2.38
C THR A 27 -12.05 9.14 3.61
N PHE A 28 -10.90 9.64 4.07
CA PHE A 28 -10.25 9.23 5.30
C PHE A 28 -9.43 10.40 5.88
N THR A 29 -8.94 10.23 7.11
CA THR A 29 -8.08 11.22 7.77
C THR A 29 -6.84 10.58 8.35
N MET A 30 -5.78 11.38 8.48
CA MET A 30 -4.53 11.01 9.14
C MET A 30 -4.16 12.02 10.21
N ASN A 31 -3.65 11.57 11.36
CA ASN A 31 -3.12 12.49 12.36
C ASN A 31 -1.69 12.91 12.00
N GLU A 32 -1.37 14.19 12.24
CA GLU A 32 -0.03 14.74 11.99
C GLU A 32 1.05 13.99 12.79
N SER A 33 0.78 13.59 14.04
CA SER A 33 1.74 12.86 14.86
C SER A 33 2.09 11.49 14.27
N PHE A 34 1.12 10.82 13.66
CA PHE A 34 1.32 9.53 13.00
C PHE A 34 2.14 9.71 11.72
N LEU A 35 1.78 10.69 10.87
CA LEU A 35 2.55 11.02 9.66
C LEU A 35 3.99 11.42 9.98
N ARG A 36 4.20 12.22 11.03
CA ARG A 36 5.55 12.57 11.52
C ARG A 36 6.34 11.34 11.94
N THR A 37 5.70 10.39 12.62
CA THR A 37 6.35 9.13 13.02
C THR A 37 6.77 8.32 11.79
N MET A 38 5.88 8.19 10.80
CA MET A 38 6.19 7.49 9.54
C MET A 38 7.31 8.16 8.74
N PHE A 39 7.31 9.50 8.67
CA PHE A 39 8.37 10.26 8.01
C PHE A 39 9.73 10.09 8.70
N GLN A 40 9.74 10.14 10.03
CA GLN A 40 10.97 10.05 10.84
C GLN A 40 11.55 8.64 10.89
N SER A 41 10.72 7.61 10.82
CA SER A 41 11.19 6.22 10.88
C SER A 41 11.91 5.78 9.61
N GLN A 42 11.65 6.44 8.48
CA GLN A 42 12.24 6.12 7.17
C GLN A 42 12.16 4.63 6.81
N THR A 43 11.07 3.97 7.25
CA THR A 43 10.84 2.54 7.05
C THR A 43 9.53 2.33 6.31
N ILE A 44 9.56 1.42 5.33
CA ILE A 44 8.35 0.92 4.66
C ILE A 44 7.80 -0.33 5.35
N GLN A 45 8.46 -0.78 6.42
CA GLN A 45 8.03 -1.92 7.23
C GLN A 45 7.83 -1.52 8.71
N PRO A 46 6.95 -0.55 9.02
CA PRO A 46 6.71 -0.14 10.39
C PRO A 46 6.23 -1.32 11.26
N VAL A 47 6.45 -1.17 12.57
CA VAL A 47 5.94 -2.12 13.57
C VAL A 47 4.88 -1.44 14.41
N PHE A 48 3.65 -1.96 14.36
CA PHE A 48 2.58 -1.51 15.26
C PHE A 48 2.05 -2.62 16.13
N ARG A 49 1.72 -2.25 17.37
CA ARG A 49 1.05 -3.13 18.30
C ARG A 49 -0.45 -3.08 18.01
N VAL A 50 -0.99 -4.20 17.55
CA VAL A 50 -2.39 -4.36 17.15
C VAL A 50 -3.10 -5.32 18.09
N ARG A 51 -4.25 -4.92 18.61
CA ARG A 51 -5.17 -5.81 19.32
C ARG A 51 -6.05 -6.51 18.28
N MET A 52 -5.83 -7.82 18.08
CA MET A 52 -6.49 -8.60 17.04
C MET A 52 -7.82 -9.18 17.53
N ASN A 53 -8.91 -8.97 16.78
CA ASN A 53 -10.26 -9.25 17.27
C ASN A 53 -11.00 -10.28 16.42
N HIS A 54 -10.95 -10.12 15.09
CA HIS A 54 -11.75 -10.90 14.17
C HIS A 54 -10.92 -11.35 12.97
N ASN A 55 -11.34 -12.46 12.36
CA ASN A 55 -10.80 -12.96 11.10
C ASN A 55 -11.93 -13.26 10.12
N GLY A 56 -11.64 -13.11 8.83
CA GLY A 56 -12.53 -13.45 7.73
C GLY A 56 -12.33 -14.88 7.23
N PRO A 57 -13.09 -15.29 6.19
CA PRO A 57 -12.80 -16.50 5.45
C PRO A 57 -11.50 -16.38 4.66
N LEU A 58 -10.88 -17.53 4.37
CA LEU A 58 -9.78 -17.63 3.41
C LEU A 58 -10.32 -17.49 1.98
N HIS A 59 -9.71 -16.63 1.16
CA HIS A 59 -10.03 -16.43 -0.26
C HIS A 59 -9.17 -17.33 -1.15
N SER A 60 -9.76 -17.85 -2.24
CA SER A 60 -9.05 -18.66 -3.23
C SER A 60 -8.09 -17.81 -4.07
N LEU A 61 -7.24 -18.48 -4.86
CA LEU A 61 -6.21 -17.82 -5.68
C LEU A 61 -6.78 -16.86 -6.75
N ASP A 62 -7.92 -17.24 -7.32
CA ASP A 62 -8.67 -16.47 -8.33
C ASP A 62 -9.59 -15.40 -7.71
N THR A 63 -9.70 -15.38 -6.37
CA THR A 63 -10.18 -14.23 -5.60
C THR A 63 -8.97 -13.43 -5.19
N ASP A 64 -8.46 -13.36 -3.96
CA ASP A 64 -7.26 -12.52 -3.71
C ASP A 64 -6.17 -13.27 -2.92
N CYS A 65 -6.35 -14.59 -2.74
CA CYS A 65 -5.46 -15.45 -1.94
C CYS A 65 -5.18 -14.89 -0.53
N GLU A 66 -6.12 -14.13 0.01
CA GLU A 66 -6.00 -13.36 1.24
C GLU A 66 -6.96 -13.88 2.33
N MET A 67 -6.79 -13.36 3.53
CA MET A 67 -7.74 -13.51 4.63
C MET A 67 -7.57 -12.31 5.54
N HIS A 68 -8.68 -11.61 5.80
CA HIS A 68 -8.60 -10.39 6.60
C HIS A 68 -8.51 -10.74 8.09
N MET A 69 -7.56 -10.15 8.80
CA MET A 69 -7.58 -10.07 10.26
C MET A 69 -7.76 -8.63 10.71
N ALA A 70 -8.89 -8.34 11.34
CA ALA A 70 -9.20 -7.00 11.81
C ALA A 70 -8.72 -6.77 13.24
N GLY A 71 -8.18 -5.58 13.48
CA GLY A 71 -7.72 -5.16 14.79
C GLY A 71 -7.74 -3.65 15.02
N THR A 72 -7.22 -3.26 16.17
CA THR A 72 -7.07 -1.86 16.58
C THR A 72 -5.62 -1.59 16.95
N VAL A 73 -5.03 -0.56 16.37
CA VAL A 73 -3.66 -0.13 16.72
C VAL A 73 -3.67 0.51 18.10
N LEU A 74 -2.77 0.08 18.97
CA LEU A 74 -2.69 0.51 20.38
C LEU A 74 -1.66 1.62 20.62
N ASN A 75 -0.63 1.70 19.77
CA ASN A 75 0.53 2.58 19.97
C ASN A 75 0.66 3.69 18.91
N ALA A 76 -0.37 3.89 18.08
CA ALA A 76 -0.42 4.95 17.09
C ALA A 76 -1.87 5.43 16.91
N ASN A 77 -2.02 6.71 16.57
CA ASN A 77 -3.31 7.29 16.24
C ASN A 77 -3.39 7.49 14.72
N LEU A 78 -3.92 6.50 14.02
CA LEU A 78 -3.92 6.47 12.55
C LEU A 78 -4.78 7.56 11.92
N GLY A 79 -5.88 7.93 12.58
CA GLY A 79 -6.89 8.84 12.06
C GLY A 79 -8.26 8.17 11.99
N THR A 80 -9.02 8.41 10.93
CA THR A 80 -10.38 7.87 10.74
C THR A 80 -10.53 7.33 9.32
N PRO A 81 -11.01 6.09 9.15
CA PRO A 81 -11.30 5.12 10.22
C PRO A 81 -10.05 4.64 10.96
N SER A 82 -10.21 4.21 12.23
CA SER A 82 -9.09 3.84 13.10
C SER A 82 -8.79 2.33 13.12
N ALA A 83 -9.65 1.52 12.52
CA ALA A 83 -9.40 0.09 12.39
C ALA A 83 -8.27 -0.16 11.38
N ILE A 84 -7.64 -1.32 11.52
CA ILE A 84 -6.61 -1.81 10.61
C ILE A 84 -6.96 -3.25 10.24
N VAL A 85 -6.72 -3.61 8.98
CA VAL A 85 -6.74 -5.00 8.51
C VAL A 85 -5.31 -5.49 8.34
N VAL A 86 -5.07 -6.76 8.64
CA VAL A 86 -3.76 -7.40 8.54
C VAL A 86 -3.87 -8.63 7.66
N GLU A 87 -3.08 -8.64 6.60
CA GLU A 87 -3.08 -9.66 5.56
C GLU A 87 -1.65 -10.12 5.28
N PHE A 88 -1.38 -11.39 5.51
CA PHE A 88 -0.14 -12.03 5.09
C PHE A 88 -0.12 -12.29 3.57
N PRO A 89 1.05 -12.48 2.94
CA PRO A 89 1.12 -12.88 1.55
C PRO A 89 0.57 -14.29 1.34
N ASN A 90 -0.25 -14.48 0.30
CA ASN A 90 -0.57 -15.79 -0.29
C ASN A 90 -1.11 -16.87 0.67
N TRP A 91 -2.04 -16.52 1.55
CA TRP A 91 -2.66 -17.43 2.54
C TRP A 91 -3.21 -18.71 1.93
N CYS A 92 -3.70 -18.64 0.70
CA CYS A 92 -4.31 -19.77 0.00
C CYS A 92 -3.28 -20.78 -0.55
N LYS A 93 -1.99 -20.50 -0.40
CA LYS A 93 -0.88 -21.36 -0.84
C LYS A 93 -0.02 -21.86 0.31
N PHE A 94 0.16 -21.03 1.33
CA PHE A 94 1.03 -21.32 2.47
C PHE A 94 0.22 -21.54 3.74
N ASN A 95 0.71 -22.45 4.58
CA ASN A 95 0.26 -22.53 5.96
C ASN A 95 1.00 -21.51 6.85
N PRO A 96 0.59 -21.31 8.12
CA PRO A 96 1.24 -20.35 9.02
C PRO A 96 2.73 -20.63 9.30
N GLN A 97 3.24 -21.81 8.95
CA GLN A 97 4.64 -22.19 9.07
C GLN A 97 5.46 -21.98 7.78
N GLY A 98 4.89 -21.37 6.73
CA GLY A 98 5.61 -21.14 5.47
C GLY A 98 5.62 -22.33 4.52
N GLN A 99 4.84 -23.37 4.77
CA GLN A 99 4.88 -24.60 3.97
C GLN A 99 3.84 -24.59 2.85
N LEU A 100 4.28 -25.02 1.66
CA LEU A 100 3.44 -25.23 0.48
C LEU A 100 2.86 -26.66 0.44
N GLY A 101 1.86 -26.87 -0.43
CA GLY A 101 1.40 -28.21 -0.83
C GLY A 101 0.12 -28.70 -0.16
N GLN A 102 -0.45 -27.91 0.75
CA GLN A 102 -1.75 -28.21 1.34
C GLN A 102 -2.90 -27.76 0.42
N SER A 103 -4.02 -28.49 0.47
CA SER A 103 -5.22 -28.10 -0.28
C SER A 103 -5.87 -26.85 0.32
N PHE A 104 -6.59 -26.09 -0.50
CA PHE A 104 -7.31 -24.89 -0.06
C PHE A 104 -8.23 -25.15 1.14
N ASN A 105 -9.00 -26.24 1.11
CA ASN A 105 -9.91 -26.61 2.21
C ASN A 105 -9.14 -26.91 3.51
N SER A 106 -7.97 -27.56 3.40
CA SER A 106 -7.10 -27.81 4.56
C SER A 106 -6.53 -26.50 5.11
N LEU A 107 -6.05 -25.62 4.23
CA LEU A 107 -5.48 -24.33 4.62
C LEU A 107 -6.48 -23.45 5.35
N SER A 108 -7.74 -23.43 4.90
CA SER A 108 -8.81 -22.68 5.58
C SER A 108 -8.98 -23.12 7.05
N GLY A 109 -9.00 -24.43 7.32
CA GLY A 109 -9.07 -24.94 8.70
C GLY A 109 -7.83 -24.63 9.53
N ILE A 110 -6.64 -24.68 8.91
CA ILE A 110 -5.37 -24.41 9.58
C ILE A 110 -5.24 -22.93 9.95
N TRP A 111 -5.57 -22.02 9.04
CA TRP A 111 -5.52 -20.58 9.30
C TRP A 111 -6.53 -20.14 10.36
N ASN A 112 -7.74 -20.71 10.35
CA ASN A 112 -8.72 -20.49 11.41
C ASN A 112 -8.21 -20.98 12.78
N SER A 113 -7.60 -22.17 12.81
CA SER A 113 -7.01 -22.73 14.04
C SER A 113 -5.83 -21.89 14.53
N PHE A 114 -4.99 -21.41 13.61
CA PHE A 114 -3.89 -20.50 13.91
C PHE A 114 -4.40 -19.19 14.50
N PHE A 115 -5.41 -18.57 13.89
CA PHE A 115 -5.98 -17.33 14.38
C PHE A 115 -6.54 -17.51 15.79
N THR A 116 -7.44 -18.47 16.00
CA THR A 116 -8.08 -18.71 17.29
C THR A 116 -7.09 -19.07 18.41
N GLY A 117 -6.06 -19.89 18.13
CA GLY A 117 -5.07 -20.29 19.13
C GLY A 117 -4.01 -19.23 19.41
N ASN A 118 -3.54 -18.53 18.37
CA ASN A 118 -2.30 -17.75 18.44
C ASN A 118 -2.50 -16.24 18.37
N VAL A 119 -3.58 -15.76 17.76
CA VAL A 119 -3.74 -14.34 17.40
C VAL A 119 -4.97 -13.70 18.06
N GLN A 120 -6.09 -14.42 18.06
CA GLN A 120 -7.36 -13.91 18.52
C GLN A 120 -7.26 -13.46 19.97
N ASN A 121 -7.77 -12.28 20.23
CA ASN A 121 -7.80 -11.69 21.55
C ASN A 121 -6.44 -11.28 22.15
N LYS A 122 -5.37 -11.25 21.34
CA LYS A 122 -4.01 -10.92 21.79
C LYS A 122 -3.53 -9.58 21.23
N ASN A 123 -2.52 -9.04 21.91
CA ASN A 123 -1.72 -7.92 21.42
C ASN A 123 -0.57 -8.48 20.59
N CYS A 124 -0.52 -8.08 19.33
CA CYS A 124 0.46 -8.57 18.38
C CYS A 124 1.28 -7.40 17.83
N ASP A 125 2.60 -7.51 17.85
CA ASP A 125 3.47 -6.59 17.11
C ASP A 125 3.52 -7.06 15.66
N VAL A 126 2.90 -6.31 14.76
CA VAL A 126 2.80 -6.61 13.33
C VAL A 126 3.83 -5.77 12.60
N LYS A 127 4.63 -6.41 11.75
CA LYS A 127 5.60 -5.77 10.88
C LYS A 127 5.29 -6.11 9.42
N GLY A 128 5.30 -5.11 8.54
CA GLY A 128 5.10 -5.29 7.11
C GLY A 128 4.80 -3.97 6.43
N PHE A 129 4.39 -4.00 5.16
CA PHE A 129 4.04 -2.77 4.47
C PHE A 129 2.70 -2.24 4.95
N LEU A 130 2.69 -1.03 5.48
CA LEU A 130 1.46 -0.34 5.87
C LEU A 130 0.88 0.36 4.65
N ARG A 131 0.03 -0.36 3.93
CA ARG A 131 -0.71 0.13 2.77
C ARG A 131 -1.74 1.16 3.21
N ILE A 132 -1.89 2.22 2.42
CA ILE A 132 -3.03 3.13 2.49
C ILE A 132 -3.93 2.81 1.31
N PHE A 133 -5.13 2.34 1.58
CA PHE A 133 -6.08 2.04 0.53
C PHE A 133 -7.50 2.13 1.07
N CYS A 134 -8.39 2.65 0.23
CA CYS A 134 -9.74 2.94 0.63
C CYS A 134 -10.76 2.09 -0.11
N GLU A 135 -10.64 0.77 0.01
CA GLU A 135 -11.69 -0.12 -0.46
C GLU A 135 -12.95 0.01 0.41
N HIS A 136 -12.75 0.27 1.71
CA HIS A 136 -13.82 0.28 2.72
C HIS A 136 -13.78 1.46 3.70
N CYS A 137 -13.26 2.66 3.37
CA CYS A 137 -13.21 3.73 4.40
C CYS A 137 -14.59 4.21 4.87
N GLN A 138 -15.65 3.96 4.10
CA GLN A 138 -17.01 4.36 4.40
C GLN A 138 -17.99 3.21 4.11
N GLY A 139 -19.06 3.10 4.91
CA GLY A 139 -20.14 2.12 4.71
C GLY A 139 -20.24 1.04 5.79
N SER A 140 -20.71 -0.15 5.39
CA SER A 140 -21.05 -1.28 6.25
C SER A 140 -19.97 -2.36 6.25
N GLY A 141 -18.80 -2.06 6.83
CA GLY A 141 -17.78 -3.07 7.08
C GLY A 141 -18.27 -4.18 8.03
N GLY A 142 -17.82 -5.40 7.80
CA GLY A 142 -18.05 -6.55 8.69
C GLY A 142 -17.06 -6.59 9.84
N ALA A 143 -17.25 -7.50 10.81
CA ALA A 143 -16.35 -7.60 11.96
C ALA A 143 -14.89 -7.91 11.56
N SER A 144 -14.72 -8.74 10.52
CA SER A 144 -13.41 -9.10 9.96
C SER A 144 -12.87 -8.13 8.91
N ASN A 145 -13.71 -7.20 8.43
CA ASN A 145 -13.37 -6.21 7.43
C ASN A 145 -14.10 -4.89 7.75
N PRO A 146 -13.76 -4.26 8.90
CA PRO A 146 -14.41 -3.02 9.32
C PRO A 146 -14.00 -1.89 8.38
N ASN A 147 -14.63 -0.73 8.50
CA ASN A 147 -14.15 0.43 7.75
C ASN A 147 -12.72 0.76 8.19
N HIS A 148 -11.81 0.86 7.23
CA HIS A 148 -10.39 1.12 7.43
C HIS A 148 -9.83 1.87 6.23
N ALA A 149 -8.74 2.61 6.45
CA ALA A 149 -7.92 3.20 5.39
C ALA A 149 -6.53 2.59 5.33
N TYR A 150 -6.21 1.71 6.30
CA TYR A 150 -4.89 1.16 6.50
C TYR A 150 -4.95 -0.35 6.57
N GLU A 151 -4.00 -0.97 5.91
CA GLU A 151 -3.82 -2.41 5.90
C GLU A 151 -2.34 -2.72 6.07
N TYR A 152 -2.00 -3.73 6.86
CA TYR A 152 -0.73 -4.41 6.63
C TYR A 152 -0.93 -5.39 5.47
N HIS A 153 -0.58 -4.95 4.27
CA HIS A 153 -0.74 -5.69 3.03
C HIS A 153 0.54 -5.51 2.18
N PRO A 154 1.56 -6.38 2.35
CA PRO A 154 1.58 -7.56 3.22
C PRO A 154 2.11 -7.30 4.63
N ALA A 155 1.56 -8.00 5.62
CA ALA A 155 2.26 -8.30 6.88
C ALA A 155 3.34 -9.36 6.66
N LEU A 156 4.58 -9.06 7.04
CA LEU A 156 5.76 -9.93 6.83
C LEU A 156 6.16 -10.69 8.09
N SER A 157 5.79 -10.20 9.26
CA SER A 157 5.91 -10.96 10.51
C SER A 157 4.92 -10.45 11.56
N MET A 158 4.65 -11.30 12.54
CA MET A 158 3.76 -10.98 13.65
C MET A 158 4.30 -11.63 14.92
N THR A 159 4.40 -10.87 16.01
CA THR A 159 4.76 -11.40 17.33
C THR A 159 3.58 -11.26 18.29
N CYS A 160 2.96 -12.38 18.69
CA CYS A 160 1.83 -12.40 19.62
C CYS A 160 2.22 -13.17 20.88
N ALA A 161 2.02 -12.58 22.06
CA ALA A 161 2.33 -13.23 23.35
C ALA A 161 3.75 -13.83 23.46
N GLY A 162 4.74 -13.23 22.78
CA GLY A 162 6.13 -13.68 22.80
C GLY A 162 6.50 -14.69 21.71
N GLU A 163 5.52 -15.19 20.95
CA GLU A 163 5.75 -16.08 19.81
C GLU A 163 5.82 -15.27 18.52
N THR A 164 6.87 -15.46 17.72
CA THR A 164 7.08 -14.76 16.45
C THR A 164 6.80 -15.68 15.27
N PHE A 165 5.96 -15.20 14.35
CA PHE A 165 5.63 -15.83 13.09
C PHE A 165 6.20 -14.99 11.95
N SER A 166 6.86 -15.64 10.99
CA SER A 166 7.50 -14.98 9.84
C SER A 166 6.85 -15.43 8.55
N PHE A 167 6.52 -14.45 7.70
CA PHE A 167 5.75 -14.62 6.47
C PHE A 167 6.47 -14.03 5.25
N GLY A 168 7.66 -13.44 5.42
CA GLY A 168 8.42 -12.83 4.33
C GLY A 168 8.68 -13.76 3.16
N ASP A 169 9.02 -15.03 3.43
CA ASP A 169 9.26 -16.04 2.40
C ASP A 169 8.01 -16.41 1.58
N MET A 170 6.82 -16.02 2.05
CA MET A 170 5.55 -16.21 1.33
C MET A 170 5.33 -15.13 0.26
N LEU A 171 6.08 -14.03 0.28
CA LEU A 171 5.95 -12.93 -0.67
C LEU A 171 6.50 -13.32 -2.05
N ARG A 172 5.59 -13.73 -2.93
CA ARG A 172 5.87 -14.08 -4.33
C ARG A 172 4.60 -14.00 -5.16
N SER A 173 4.72 -13.87 -6.48
CA SER A 173 3.58 -14.03 -7.39
C SER A 173 3.35 -15.52 -7.70
N PHE A 174 2.09 -15.90 -7.92
CA PHE A 174 1.70 -17.23 -8.41
C PHE A 174 0.95 -17.11 -9.73
N PRO A 175 1.10 -18.07 -10.66
CA PRO A 175 0.26 -18.12 -11.85
C PRO A 175 -1.23 -18.17 -11.48
N ASN A 176 -2.04 -17.35 -12.16
CA ASN A 176 -3.48 -17.19 -11.90
C ASN A 176 -3.83 -16.51 -10.56
N LEU A 177 -2.88 -15.88 -9.87
CA LEU A 177 -3.21 -14.95 -8.80
C LEU A 177 -4.03 -13.80 -9.40
N ARG A 178 -5.20 -13.52 -8.84
CA ARG A 178 -6.07 -12.47 -9.37
C ARG A 178 -5.33 -11.15 -9.46
N HIS A 179 -5.75 -10.41 -10.46
CA HIS A 179 -5.44 -9.01 -10.64
C HIS A 179 -6.64 -8.38 -11.32
N ILE A 180 -6.82 -7.07 -11.16
CA ILE A 180 -7.83 -6.34 -11.92
C ILE A 180 -7.48 -6.37 -13.41
N SER A 181 -8.49 -6.17 -14.26
CA SER A 181 -8.24 -6.16 -15.70
C SER A 181 -7.19 -5.09 -16.07
N PRO A 182 -6.37 -5.36 -17.11
CA PRO A 182 -5.49 -4.38 -17.73
C PRO A 182 -6.09 -2.98 -17.86
N SER A 183 -7.31 -2.90 -18.37
CA SER A 183 -8.04 -1.64 -18.56
C SER A 183 -8.28 -0.89 -17.26
N THR A 184 -8.64 -1.60 -16.19
CA THR A 184 -8.89 -1.01 -14.87
C THR A 184 -7.58 -0.56 -14.23
N ALA A 185 -6.51 -1.35 -14.32
CA ALA A 185 -5.18 -0.95 -13.85
C ALA A 185 -4.68 0.32 -14.56
N SER A 186 -4.81 0.34 -15.88
CA SER A 186 -4.50 1.50 -16.72
C SER A 186 -5.30 2.74 -16.35
N GLN A 187 -6.60 2.57 -16.08
CA GLN A 187 -7.47 3.66 -15.63
C GLN A 187 -7.07 4.18 -14.26
N CYS A 188 -6.79 3.30 -13.30
CA CYS A 188 -6.30 3.65 -11.97
C CYS A 188 -5.04 4.51 -12.04
N ILE A 189 -4.01 4.04 -12.75
CA ILE A 189 -2.72 4.72 -12.84
C ILE A 189 -2.85 6.13 -13.42
N ARG A 190 -3.71 6.33 -14.43
CA ARG A 190 -3.83 7.63 -15.11
C ARG A 190 -4.79 8.60 -14.46
N GLU A 191 -5.90 8.11 -13.91
CA GLU A 191 -7.04 8.95 -13.56
C GLU A 191 -7.24 9.09 -12.05
N ARG A 192 -6.59 8.24 -11.23
CA ARG A 192 -6.73 8.32 -9.78
C ARG A 192 -6.09 9.61 -9.26
N LYS A 193 -6.85 10.33 -8.45
CA LYS A 193 -6.44 11.54 -7.73
C LYS A 193 -6.60 11.35 -6.23
N LEU A 194 -5.66 11.94 -5.51
CA LEU A 194 -5.73 12.12 -4.06
C LEU A 194 -5.49 13.59 -3.77
N GLU A 195 -6.35 14.19 -2.96
CA GLU A 195 -6.17 15.56 -2.49
C GLU A 195 -6.16 15.59 -0.97
N VAL A 196 -5.37 16.51 -0.41
CA VAL A 196 -5.20 16.68 1.03
C VAL A 196 -5.48 18.11 1.46
N ARG A 197 -6.09 18.27 2.64
CA ARG A 197 -6.12 19.55 3.38
C ARG A 197 -5.88 19.29 4.86
N PHE A 198 -5.49 20.32 5.59
CA PHE A 198 -5.39 20.31 7.05
C PHE A 198 -6.57 21.06 7.67
N LYS A 199 -7.38 20.36 8.45
CA LYS A 199 -8.57 20.90 9.11
C LYS A 199 -8.79 20.15 10.41
N ASN A 200 -9.33 20.81 11.44
CA ASN A 200 -9.65 20.16 12.73
C ASN A 200 -8.48 19.34 13.32
N ASN A 201 -7.26 19.87 13.20
CA ASN A 201 -6.01 19.27 13.68
C ASN A 201 -5.69 17.88 13.08
N ARG A 202 -6.16 17.62 11.86
CA ARG A 202 -5.88 16.38 11.10
C ARG A 202 -5.69 16.71 9.62
N TYR A 203 -5.02 15.81 8.91
CA TYR A 203 -5.03 15.79 7.46
C TYR A 203 -6.27 15.04 7.00
N GLU A 204 -7.11 15.72 6.24
CA GLU A 204 -8.27 15.15 5.57
C GLU A 204 -7.86 14.84 4.13
N PHE A 205 -8.17 13.63 3.67
CA PHE A 205 -7.89 13.16 2.33
C PHE A 205 -9.18 12.90 1.59
N ARG A 206 -9.22 13.21 0.30
CA ARG A 206 -10.34 12.83 -0.57
C ARG A 206 -9.83 12.23 -1.86
N GLU A 207 -10.56 11.23 -2.33
CA GLU A 207 -10.22 10.45 -3.50
C GLU A 207 -11.18 10.78 -4.65
N SER A 208 -10.67 10.81 -5.87
CA SER A 208 -11.49 10.95 -7.06
C SER A 208 -10.83 10.34 -8.30
N GLY A 209 -11.62 10.11 -9.35
CA GLY A 209 -11.15 9.54 -10.62
C GLY A 209 -10.74 8.05 -10.54
N GLY A 210 -10.50 7.42 -11.70
CA GLY A 210 -9.95 6.07 -11.76
C GLY A 210 -10.89 4.91 -11.39
N GLY A 211 -12.22 5.11 -11.39
CA GLY A 211 -13.21 4.04 -11.14
C GLY A 211 -13.08 3.38 -9.76
N THR A 212 -13.39 2.09 -9.65
CA THR A 212 -13.02 1.27 -8.48
C THR A 212 -11.68 0.62 -8.77
N CYS A 213 -10.59 1.15 -8.19
CA CYS A 213 -9.33 0.42 -8.19
C CYS A 213 -9.49 -0.81 -7.32
N GLY A 214 -9.23 -1.99 -7.87
CA GLY A 214 -9.14 -3.20 -7.07
C GLY A 214 -7.75 -3.36 -6.47
N ASN A 215 -7.56 -4.51 -5.82
CA ASN A 215 -6.41 -4.77 -4.96
C ASN A 215 -5.11 -4.96 -5.77
N PHE A 216 -5.05 -6.06 -6.53
CA PHE A 216 -3.87 -6.45 -7.30
C PHE A 216 -3.89 -5.98 -8.76
N ALA A 217 -2.70 -5.70 -9.29
CA ALA A 217 -2.49 -5.36 -10.70
C ALA A 217 -1.19 -5.98 -11.23
N VAL A 218 -1.18 -6.20 -12.55
CA VAL A 218 0.03 -6.50 -13.31
C VAL A 218 0.42 -5.26 -14.10
N VAL A 219 1.68 -4.85 -14.00
CA VAL A 219 2.22 -3.71 -14.76
C VAL A 219 3.57 -4.06 -15.37
N ARG A 220 3.88 -3.47 -16.52
CA ARG A 220 5.25 -3.47 -17.06
C ARG A 220 5.96 -2.21 -16.62
N ILE A 221 7.05 -2.35 -15.89
CA ILE A 221 7.95 -1.25 -15.54
C ILE A 221 8.91 -1.04 -16.70
N ASN A 222 8.80 0.10 -17.40
CA ASN A 222 9.59 0.41 -18.59
C ASN A 222 10.91 1.09 -18.24
N SER A 223 10.87 2.02 -17.29
CA SER A 223 12.03 2.76 -16.81
C SER A 223 11.83 3.23 -15.37
N ILE A 224 12.92 3.52 -14.68
CA ILE A 224 12.91 4.08 -13.32
C ILE A 224 13.52 5.48 -13.32
N ASN A 225 12.99 6.36 -12.48
CA ASN A 225 13.52 7.70 -12.28
C ASN A 225 14.62 7.67 -11.20
N MET A 226 15.88 7.75 -11.62
CA MET A 226 17.04 7.67 -10.74
C MET A 226 17.13 8.77 -9.68
N ASP A 227 16.53 9.94 -9.91
CA ASP A 227 16.48 11.00 -8.89
C ASP A 227 15.49 10.67 -7.76
N TRP A 228 14.60 9.71 -8.01
CA TRP A 228 13.53 9.25 -7.13
C TRP A 228 13.67 7.76 -6.79
N SER A 229 14.87 7.18 -6.98
CA SER A 229 15.17 5.81 -6.61
C SER A 229 16.12 5.76 -5.42
N PHE A 230 15.71 5.13 -4.31
CA PHE A 230 16.51 5.06 -3.10
C PHE A 230 16.14 3.87 -2.22
N ALA A 231 17.07 3.50 -1.35
CA ALA A 231 16.83 2.52 -0.30
C ALA A 231 16.03 3.16 0.85
N LEU A 232 15.13 2.38 1.42
CA LEU A 232 14.39 2.65 2.64
C LEU A 232 14.66 1.52 3.63
N ASP A 233 14.46 1.75 4.93
CA ASP A 233 14.49 0.61 5.85
C ASP A 233 13.36 -0.36 5.47
N GLY A 234 13.73 -1.61 5.20
CA GLY A 234 12.81 -2.64 4.72
C GLY A 234 12.64 -2.76 3.20
N GLY A 235 13.43 -2.06 2.36
CA GLY A 235 13.50 -2.33 0.91
C GLY A 235 13.90 -1.12 0.06
N HIS A 236 13.36 -1.01 -1.15
CA HIS A 236 13.61 0.13 -2.04
C HIS A 236 12.31 0.76 -2.55
N TYR A 237 12.40 2.06 -2.83
CA TYR A 237 11.39 2.82 -3.56
C TYR A 237 11.96 3.34 -4.87
N THR A 238 11.12 3.39 -5.91
CA THR A 238 11.38 4.20 -7.10
C THR A 238 10.11 4.77 -7.68
N PHE A 239 10.18 5.97 -8.26
CA PHE A 239 9.16 6.38 -9.23
C PHE A 239 9.48 5.78 -10.61
N ALA A 240 8.47 5.32 -11.35
CA ALA A 240 8.67 4.61 -12.61
C ALA A 240 7.67 5.03 -13.70
N ASP A 241 8.10 4.94 -14.96
CA ASP A 241 7.19 4.87 -16.11
C ASP A 241 6.75 3.41 -16.27
N VAL A 242 5.43 3.20 -16.24
CA VAL A 242 4.83 1.88 -16.38
C VAL A 242 3.85 1.81 -17.53
N THR A 243 3.68 0.62 -18.10
CA THR A 243 2.62 0.31 -19.06
C THR A 243 1.62 -0.66 -18.46
N ALA A 244 0.34 -0.31 -18.56
CA ALA A 244 -0.80 -1.19 -18.31
C ALA A 244 -1.81 -1.03 -19.46
N HIS A 245 -2.26 -2.13 -20.05
CA HIS A 245 -3.12 -2.15 -21.23
C HIS A 245 -2.61 -1.29 -22.40
N GLY A 246 -1.30 -1.33 -22.66
CA GLY A 246 -0.67 -0.54 -23.74
C GLY A 246 -0.64 0.97 -23.51
N GLN A 247 -1.04 1.47 -22.34
CA GLN A 247 -1.00 2.89 -21.98
C GLN A 247 0.06 3.15 -20.94
N HIS A 248 0.74 4.29 -21.06
CA HIS A 248 1.78 4.73 -20.12
C HIS A 248 1.20 5.51 -18.94
N GLY A 249 1.88 5.45 -17.81
CA GLY A 249 1.59 6.25 -16.63
C GLY A 249 2.74 6.24 -15.62
N GLY A 250 2.75 7.22 -14.74
CA GLY A 250 3.71 7.30 -13.64
C GLY A 250 3.19 6.55 -12.41
N LEU A 251 4.04 5.73 -11.80
CA LEU A 251 3.67 4.91 -10.64
C LEU A 251 4.86 4.77 -9.69
N GLY A 252 4.64 5.02 -8.40
CA GLY A 252 5.62 4.64 -7.37
C GLY A 252 5.74 3.11 -7.28
N ILE A 253 6.92 2.58 -7.03
CA ILE A 253 7.16 1.15 -6.90
C ILE A 253 7.87 0.92 -5.57
N TYR A 254 7.23 0.20 -4.67
CA TYR A 254 7.83 -0.30 -3.44
C TYR A 254 8.23 -1.75 -3.62
N THR A 255 9.42 -2.08 -3.12
CA THR A 255 9.92 -3.45 -3.04
C THR A 255 10.28 -3.75 -1.59
N LEU A 256 10.18 -5.01 -1.19
CA LEU A 256 10.35 -5.42 0.21
C LEU A 256 11.63 -6.25 0.36
N SER A 257 12.48 -5.85 1.30
CA SER A 257 13.77 -6.48 1.59
C SER A 257 13.66 -8.00 1.71
N GLY A 258 14.57 -8.70 1.03
CA GLY A 258 14.61 -10.17 0.97
C GLY A 258 13.78 -10.79 -0.14
N SER A 259 13.06 -9.98 -0.93
CA SER A 259 12.32 -10.45 -2.10
C SER A 259 13.12 -10.32 -3.41
N ASP A 260 12.73 -11.09 -4.43
CA ASP A 260 13.31 -10.98 -5.78
C ASP A 260 13.11 -9.57 -6.39
N PRO A 261 11.92 -8.93 -6.28
CA PRO A 261 11.74 -7.54 -6.69
C PRO A 261 12.72 -6.57 -6.03
N ASP A 262 13.01 -6.71 -4.74
CA ASP A 262 13.92 -5.82 -4.03
C ASP A 262 15.36 -5.97 -4.49
N THR A 263 15.81 -7.22 -4.67
CA THR A 263 17.13 -7.52 -5.24
C THR A 263 17.27 -6.93 -6.64
N TRP A 264 16.24 -7.07 -7.47
CA TRP A 264 16.21 -6.49 -8.82
C TRP A 264 16.30 -4.96 -8.80
N LEU A 265 15.49 -4.29 -7.97
CA LEU A 265 15.47 -2.83 -7.93
C LEU A 265 16.79 -2.27 -7.38
N GLY A 266 17.35 -2.89 -6.34
CA GLY A 266 18.67 -2.52 -5.81
C GLY A 266 19.78 -2.62 -6.86
N GLN A 267 19.76 -3.68 -7.68
CA GLN A 267 20.70 -3.83 -8.79
C GLN A 267 20.51 -2.77 -9.88
N ALA A 268 19.27 -2.49 -10.28
CA ALA A 268 18.96 -1.45 -11.25
C ALA A 268 19.45 -0.07 -10.79
N ILE A 269 19.23 0.26 -9.52
CA ILE A 269 19.72 1.50 -8.92
C ILE A 269 21.25 1.56 -8.98
N GLY A 270 21.92 0.47 -8.58
CA GLY A 270 23.39 0.38 -8.62
C GLY A 270 23.99 0.48 -10.03
N GLN A 271 23.21 0.17 -11.06
CA GLN A 271 23.60 0.24 -12.47
C GLN A 271 23.20 1.55 -13.15
N GLY A 272 22.48 2.44 -12.46
CA GLY A 272 22.01 3.71 -13.01
C GLY A 272 20.77 3.61 -13.90
N GLY A 273 19.98 2.54 -13.77
CA GLY A 273 18.72 2.37 -14.50
C GLY A 273 18.36 0.92 -14.78
N LEU A 274 17.27 0.72 -15.55
CA LEU A 274 16.85 -0.61 -16.02
C LEU A 274 17.61 -0.99 -17.29
N ASN A 275 18.15 -2.21 -17.34
CA ASN A 275 18.66 -2.79 -18.60
C ASN A 275 17.53 -3.35 -19.48
N GLN A 276 16.41 -3.73 -18.88
CA GLN A 276 15.24 -4.26 -19.56
C GLN A 276 13.97 -3.98 -18.76
N SER A 277 12.83 -3.89 -19.45
CA SER A 277 11.53 -3.78 -18.79
C SER A 277 11.25 -5.00 -17.91
N LYS A 278 10.52 -4.81 -16.81
CA LYS A 278 10.17 -5.87 -15.87
C LYS A 278 8.65 -5.94 -15.71
N VAL A 279 8.05 -7.12 -15.76
CA VAL A 279 6.61 -7.28 -15.55
C VAL A 279 6.39 -7.76 -14.12
N MET A 280 5.66 -6.95 -13.35
CA MET A 280 5.45 -7.18 -11.92
C MET A 280 3.98 -7.35 -11.62
N HIS A 281 3.68 -8.33 -10.77
CA HIS A 281 2.42 -8.42 -10.05
C HIS A 281 2.61 -7.76 -8.68
N GLY A 282 1.64 -6.94 -8.28
CA GLY A 282 1.68 -6.25 -7.00
C GLY A 282 0.32 -5.69 -6.62
N VAL A 283 0.29 -5.05 -5.45
CA VAL A 283 -0.92 -4.45 -4.87
C VAL A 283 -0.82 -2.93 -4.92
N PHE A 284 -1.92 -2.27 -5.28
CA PHE A 284 -1.97 -0.80 -5.32
C PHE A 284 -2.06 -0.20 -3.91
N THR A 285 -1.35 0.90 -3.67
CA THR A 285 -1.46 1.72 -2.45
C THR A 285 -1.46 3.20 -2.85
N TYR A 286 -1.98 4.08 -1.99
CA TYR A 286 -1.55 5.47 -2.06
C TYR A 286 -0.07 5.58 -1.68
N ASP A 287 0.66 6.39 -2.41
CA ASP A 287 2.11 6.51 -2.31
C ASP A 287 2.52 7.38 -1.10
N TRP A 288 3.20 6.77 -0.12
CA TRP A 288 3.70 7.46 1.05
C TRP A 288 4.67 8.58 0.69
N GLU A 289 5.60 8.36 -0.23
CA GLU A 289 6.60 9.36 -0.62
C GLU A 289 5.94 10.57 -1.31
N SER A 290 4.93 10.35 -2.16
CA SER A 290 4.14 11.43 -2.75
C SER A 290 3.32 12.21 -1.72
N ILE A 291 2.68 11.52 -0.76
CA ILE A 291 1.92 12.16 0.32
C ILE A 291 2.86 12.99 1.19
N ILE A 292 3.96 12.41 1.66
CA ILE A 292 4.96 13.09 2.49
C ILE A 292 5.55 14.27 1.73
N GLY A 293 5.95 14.07 0.47
CA GLY A 293 6.46 15.13 -0.39
C GLY A 293 5.47 16.30 -0.45
N THR A 294 4.18 16.04 -0.64
CA THR A 294 3.13 17.08 -0.67
C THR A 294 3.02 17.85 0.66
N LEU A 295 3.30 17.17 1.78
CA LEU A 295 3.07 17.68 3.13
C LEU A 295 4.30 18.25 3.84
N ILE A 296 5.49 18.24 3.24
CA ILE A 296 6.70 18.81 3.84
C ILE A 296 7.26 19.96 3.00
N ASP A 297 7.81 20.98 3.67
CA ASP A 297 8.61 22.03 3.02
C ASP A 297 10.07 21.57 2.82
N GLU A 298 10.88 22.42 2.17
CA GLU A 298 12.30 22.15 1.91
C GLU A 298 13.14 21.98 3.19
N GLN A 299 12.63 22.50 4.32
CA GLN A 299 13.26 22.40 5.64
C GLN A 299 12.76 21.17 6.42
N GLY A 300 11.83 20.39 5.85
CA GLY A 300 11.23 19.22 6.48
C GLY A 300 10.12 19.54 7.50
N ASN A 301 9.60 20.77 7.51
CA ASN A 301 8.44 21.11 8.34
C ASN A 301 7.16 20.68 7.65
N PHE A 302 6.21 20.17 8.45
CA PHE A 302 4.91 19.79 7.94
C PHE A 302 4.08 21.03 7.57
N LEU A 303 3.66 21.06 6.31
CA LEU A 303 2.71 22.00 5.76
C LEU A 303 1.30 21.68 6.25
N ARG A 304 0.47 22.72 6.39
CA ARG A 304 -0.94 22.61 6.82
C ARG A 304 -1.84 23.31 5.81
N PRO A 305 -2.00 22.76 4.59
CA PRO A 305 -2.75 23.42 3.53
C PRO A 305 -4.22 23.58 3.92
N SER A 306 -4.74 24.81 3.95
CA SER A 306 -6.15 25.05 4.32
C SER A 306 -7.13 24.74 3.18
N GLN A 307 -6.63 24.72 1.95
CA GLN A 307 -7.36 24.33 0.74
C GLN A 307 -6.96 22.91 0.32
N TRP A 308 -7.83 22.26 -0.45
CA TRP A 308 -7.50 20.99 -1.08
C TRP A 308 -6.31 21.17 -2.01
N THR A 309 -5.27 20.37 -1.77
CA THR A 309 -4.01 20.35 -2.53
C THR A 309 -3.86 18.96 -3.13
N GLU A 310 -3.63 18.87 -4.44
CA GLU A 310 -3.44 17.60 -5.12
C GLU A 310 -2.10 16.97 -4.68
N VAL A 311 -2.12 15.67 -4.41
CA VAL A 311 -0.92 14.85 -4.22
C VAL A 311 -0.48 14.38 -5.61
N GLU A 312 0.66 14.87 -6.07
CA GLU A 312 1.21 14.49 -7.37
C GLU A 312 1.56 12.99 -7.38
N PHE A 313 1.15 12.29 -8.44
CA PHE A 313 1.35 10.84 -8.60
C PHE A 313 0.97 10.04 -7.35
N PRO A 314 -0.33 9.99 -7.01
CA PRO A 314 -0.76 9.54 -5.69
C PRO A 314 -0.70 8.03 -5.52
N LEU A 315 -0.46 7.25 -6.58
CA LEU A 315 -0.48 5.79 -6.54
C LEU A 315 0.93 5.21 -6.56
N ALA A 316 1.07 4.08 -5.86
CA ALA A 316 2.20 3.19 -5.96
C ALA A 316 1.76 1.73 -6.01
N LEU A 317 2.69 0.86 -6.40
CA LEU A 317 2.55 -0.59 -6.40
C LEU A 317 3.55 -1.21 -5.43
N ILE A 318 3.08 -2.07 -4.54
CA ILE A 318 3.95 -2.90 -3.70
C ILE A 318 4.20 -4.20 -4.48
N ALA A 319 5.44 -4.42 -4.90
CA ALA A 319 5.79 -5.55 -5.75
C ALA A 319 5.80 -6.86 -4.97
N TYR A 320 4.97 -7.82 -5.40
CA TYR A 320 4.91 -9.17 -4.83
C TYR A 320 5.85 -10.12 -5.56
N GLY A 321 6.01 -9.95 -6.88
CA GLY A 321 6.90 -10.79 -7.67
C GLY A 321 6.79 -10.52 -9.16
N GLU A 322 7.75 -11.05 -9.89
CA GLU A 322 7.69 -11.07 -11.35
C GLU A 322 6.61 -12.03 -11.85
N THR A 323 5.97 -11.68 -12.95
CA THR A 323 5.01 -12.54 -13.65
C THR A 323 5.25 -12.49 -15.15
N SER A 324 4.92 -13.59 -15.84
CA SER A 324 4.91 -13.64 -17.31
C SER A 324 3.59 -13.17 -17.92
N GLU A 325 2.58 -12.89 -17.09
CA GLU A 325 1.28 -12.39 -17.55
C GLU A 325 1.44 -11.03 -18.24
N THR A 326 0.77 -10.84 -19.36
CA THR A 326 0.85 -9.60 -20.12
C THR A 326 -0.11 -8.55 -19.53
N PRO A 327 0.38 -7.34 -19.19
CA PRO A 327 -0.45 -6.27 -18.62
C PRO A 327 -1.43 -5.61 -19.57
#